data_AF-A0A7L4PCQ8-F1
#
_entry.id   AF-A0A7L4PCQ8-F1
#
_cell.length_a   1.000
_cell.length_b   1.000
_cell.length_c   1.000
_cell.angle_alpha   90.00
_cell.angle_beta   90.00
_cell.angle_gamma   90.00
#
_symmetry.space_group_name_H-M   'P 1'
#
loop_
_entity.id
_entity.type
_entity.pdbx_description
1 polymer ?
#
loop_
_entity_poly.entity_id
_entity_poly.type
_entity_poly.pdbx_seq_one_letter_code
_entity_poly.pdbx_strand_id
1 'polypeptide(L)'
;MRIAIIDKDRCQPRKCTHECQRFCPRVRTGDDTVIICDDGKPVISEEMCVGCGICIKKCPFGAISIIRLKEELRERETHRYGSNGFALYGLPIPQEGSIIGILGQNGIGKTTAIQILAGKLKPNLGDEEVTWDKIISHYKGSVLQDYIRRISKGEIRVSQKSQRIDLIANSKSFVHELLLDERKINNLMVRLDIDHILDRRIGDVSGGELQRIAIARCISKDADFYFFDEITPYLDIHQRIKAANLIREVSKESTVVIVEHDLAILDLLADAVHIVYGTPGAYGVITHPKGVRVGINEYLRGFLPEENVRIRTEEIKFEVHAPRAQKEAFILAKFDGFRKEYREFTLDVEGGDIRRGEVMGIVGPNATGKTTFSKILAGLIKPEVGNINLDLKISYKPQYIKVDQDIRVDQLLRSITDRFDSSYYKTEINRPLQLERLLDQNITELSGGELQRVAIAACLSRSADL
;
A
#
# COMPACT_ATOMS: atom_id res chain seq x y z
N MET A 1 -17.91 19.51 -12.35
CA MET A 1 -18.17 18.41 -13.28
C MET A 1 -18.68 17.18 -12.51
N ARG A 2 -19.23 16.19 -13.21
CA ARG A 2 -19.60 14.90 -12.64
C ARG A 2 -18.79 13.83 -13.33
N ILE A 3 -18.27 12.87 -12.57
CA ILE A 3 -17.69 11.66 -13.13
C ILE A 3 -18.52 10.46 -12.71
N ALA A 4 -18.72 9.55 -13.65
CA ALA A 4 -19.40 8.29 -13.41
C ALA A 4 -18.40 7.17 -13.63
N ILE A 5 -18.11 6.41 -12.58
CA ILE A 5 -17.18 5.28 -12.62
C ILE A 5 -17.93 3.99 -12.42
N ILE A 6 -17.57 2.97 -13.19
CA ILE A 6 -18.12 1.62 -13.10
C ILE A 6 -16.97 0.64 -12.90
N ASP A 7 -16.95 0.00 -11.73
CA ASP A 7 -16.07 -1.14 -11.46
C ASP A 7 -16.56 -2.34 -12.28
N LYS A 8 -15.83 -2.64 -13.36
CA LYS A 8 -16.18 -3.67 -14.33
C LYS A 8 -16.11 -5.07 -13.75
N ASP A 9 -15.32 -5.31 -12.71
CA ASP A 9 -15.15 -6.64 -12.11
C ASP A 9 -16.33 -6.95 -11.17
N ARG A 10 -16.80 -5.93 -10.45
CA ARG A 10 -17.99 -6.01 -9.60
C ARG A 10 -19.30 -5.94 -10.38
N CYS A 11 -19.30 -5.33 -11.56
CA CYS A 11 -20.50 -5.22 -12.37
C CYS A 11 -20.91 -6.60 -12.90
N GLN A 12 -22.03 -7.13 -12.40
CA GLN A 12 -22.60 -8.41 -12.82
C GLN A 12 -24.01 -8.22 -13.43
N PRO A 13 -24.12 -7.70 -14.67
CA PRO A 13 -25.40 -7.33 -15.29
C PRO A 13 -26.41 -8.47 -15.35
N ARG A 14 -25.93 -9.70 -15.58
CA ARG A 14 -26.77 -10.92 -15.61
C ARG A 14 -27.47 -11.22 -14.29
N LYS A 15 -26.90 -10.79 -13.16
CA LYS A 15 -27.45 -11.03 -11.82
C LYS A 15 -28.35 -9.89 -11.32
N CYS A 16 -28.15 -8.65 -11.81
CA CYS A 16 -28.96 -7.50 -11.41
C CYS A 16 -29.99 -7.06 -12.44
N THR A 17 -30.06 -7.65 -13.63
CA THR A 17 -31.05 -7.29 -14.66
C THR A 17 -31.01 -5.79 -15.04
N HIS A 18 -29.82 -5.21 -15.13
CA HIS A 18 -29.58 -3.81 -15.53
C HIS A 18 -30.36 -2.76 -14.71
N GLU A 19 -30.44 -2.95 -13.38
CA GLU A 19 -31.09 -2.01 -12.46
C GLU A 19 -30.64 -0.55 -12.61
N CYS A 20 -29.36 -0.33 -12.93
CA CYS A 20 -28.82 1.00 -13.15
C CYS A 20 -29.53 1.78 -14.26
N GLN A 21 -29.92 1.11 -15.36
CA GLN A 21 -30.68 1.69 -16.45
C GLN A 21 -32.16 1.83 -16.08
N ARG A 22 -32.76 0.75 -15.54
CA ARG A 22 -34.20 0.69 -15.18
C ARG A 22 -34.62 1.71 -14.12
N PHE A 23 -33.75 2.03 -13.16
CA PHE A 23 -34.03 2.96 -12.08
C PHE A 23 -33.48 4.37 -12.34
N CYS A 24 -32.78 4.61 -13.44
CA CYS A 24 -32.30 5.94 -13.79
C CYS A 24 -33.49 6.85 -14.21
N PRO A 25 -33.73 7.98 -13.52
CA PRO A 25 -34.84 8.87 -13.88
C PRO A 25 -34.72 9.43 -15.30
N ARG A 26 -33.50 9.75 -15.74
CA ARG A 26 -33.24 10.31 -17.07
C ARG A 26 -33.56 9.32 -18.19
N VAL A 27 -33.21 8.05 -17.98
CA VAL A 27 -33.59 6.99 -18.93
C VAL A 27 -35.10 6.79 -18.97
N ARG A 28 -35.79 6.90 -17.84
CA ARG A 28 -37.26 6.83 -17.81
C ARG A 28 -37.94 8.00 -18.51
N THR A 29 -37.27 9.16 -18.59
CA THR A 29 -37.76 10.31 -19.35
C THR A 29 -37.35 10.29 -20.82
N GLY A 30 -36.68 9.23 -21.28
CA GLY A 30 -36.28 9.04 -22.69
C GLY A 30 -34.85 9.49 -23.03
N ASP A 31 -34.02 9.86 -22.05
CA ASP A 31 -32.62 10.24 -22.29
C ASP A 31 -31.70 9.00 -22.29
N ASP A 32 -30.68 8.98 -23.15
CA ASP A 32 -29.66 7.91 -23.19
C ASP A 32 -28.56 8.07 -22.13
N THR A 33 -28.96 8.39 -20.90
CA THR A 33 -28.02 8.60 -19.79
C THR A 33 -27.30 7.31 -19.38
N VAL A 34 -27.93 6.15 -19.53
CA VAL A 34 -27.33 4.84 -19.26
C VAL A 34 -27.60 3.92 -20.44
N ILE A 35 -26.55 3.60 -21.18
CA ILE A 35 -26.59 2.74 -22.38
C ILE A 35 -25.96 1.40 -22.00
N ILE A 36 -26.54 0.30 -22.49
CA ILE A 36 -25.93 -1.04 -22.34
C ILE A 36 -25.14 -1.34 -23.60
N CYS A 37 -23.85 -1.59 -23.45
CA CYS A 37 -22.96 -1.93 -24.56
C CYS A 37 -23.09 -3.41 -24.96
N ASP A 38 -22.44 -3.79 -26.06
CA ASP A 38 -22.47 -5.15 -26.61
C ASP A 38 -21.88 -6.20 -25.66
N ASP A 39 -20.98 -5.80 -24.75
CA ASP A 39 -20.44 -6.65 -23.68
C ASP A 39 -21.43 -6.88 -22.52
N GLY A 40 -22.64 -6.30 -22.62
CA GLY A 40 -23.69 -6.33 -21.61
C GLY A 40 -23.43 -5.40 -20.42
N LYS A 41 -22.32 -4.65 -20.40
CA LYS A 41 -22.01 -3.73 -19.31
C LYS A 41 -22.60 -2.33 -19.59
N PRO A 42 -23.05 -1.61 -18.55
CA PRO A 42 -23.56 -0.26 -18.72
C PRO A 42 -22.42 0.74 -18.94
N VAL A 43 -22.71 1.79 -19.72
CA VAL A 43 -21.96 3.04 -19.84
C VAL A 43 -22.88 4.18 -19.42
N ILE A 44 -22.40 5.07 -18.56
CA ILE A 44 -23.13 6.21 -18.03
C ILE A 44 -22.57 7.48 -18.67
N SER A 45 -23.43 8.23 -19.37
CA SER A 45 -23.06 9.55 -19.89
C SER A 45 -22.88 10.56 -18.75
N GLU A 46 -21.66 11.09 -18.62
CA GLU A 46 -21.31 12.08 -17.59
C GLU A 46 -22.00 13.44 -17.83
N GLU A 47 -22.33 13.76 -19.09
CA GLU A 47 -22.99 15.01 -19.50
C GLU A 47 -24.50 15.00 -19.18
N MET A 48 -25.19 13.89 -19.51
CA MET A 48 -26.64 13.77 -19.28
C MET A 48 -26.99 13.43 -17.83
N CYS A 49 -26.06 12.81 -17.11
CA CYS A 49 -26.27 12.39 -15.73
C CYS A 49 -26.43 13.58 -14.79
N VAL A 50 -27.57 13.63 -14.09
CA VAL A 50 -27.87 14.68 -13.09
C VAL A 50 -27.22 14.42 -11.73
N GLY A 51 -26.63 13.23 -11.52
CA GLY A 51 -25.99 12.86 -10.27
C GLY A 51 -26.96 12.74 -9.09
N CYS A 52 -28.12 12.13 -9.31
CA CYS A 52 -29.13 11.82 -8.27
C CYS A 52 -28.71 10.66 -7.36
N GLY A 53 -27.74 9.83 -7.78
CA GLY A 53 -27.22 8.71 -6.99
C GLY A 53 -28.14 7.49 -6.84
N ILE A 54 -29.26 7.44 -7.57
CA ILE A 54 -30.23 6.32 -7.47
C ILE A 54 -29.59 5.01 -7.95
N CYS A 55 -28.86 5.04 -9.08
CA CYS A 55 -28.17 3.86 -9.59
C CYS A 55 -27.09 3.32 -8.62
N ILE A 56 -26.45 4.18 -7.83
CA ILE A 56 -25.50 3.78 -6.78
C ILE A 56 -26.22 2.96 -5.71
N LYS A 57 -27.33 3.50 -5.18
CA LYS A 57 -28.11 2.87 -4.11
C LYS A 57 -28.81 1.59 -4.56
N LYS A 58 -29.15 1.50 -5.85
CA LYS A 58 -29.82 0.33 -6.42
C LYS A 58 -28.85 -0.75 -6.86
N CYS A 59 -27.61 -0.42 -7.19
CA CYS A 59 -26.63 -1.44 -7.58
C CYS A 59 -26.37 -2.43 -6.42
N PRO A 60 -26.74 -3.73 -6.55
CA PRO A 60 -26.59 -4.69 -5.48
C PRO A 60 -25.13 -5.07 -5.22
N PHE A 61 -24.24 -4.80 -6.18
CA PHE A 61 -22.81 -5.09 -6.12
C PHE A 61 -21.95 -3.88 -5.73
N GLY A 62 -22.56 -2.70 -5.54
CA GLY A 62 -21.82 -1.46 -5.25
C GLY A 62 -20.78 -1.11 -6.33
N ALA A 63 -21.07 -1.43 -7.59
CA ALA A 63 -20.14 -1.28 -8.72
C ALA A 63 -20.13 0.13 -9.34
N ILE A 64 -21.05 1.02 -8.95
CA ILE A 64 -21.21 2.35 -9.57
C ILE A 64 -20.85 3.43 -8.56
N SER A 65 -20.01 4.37 -8.98
CA SER A 65 -19.70 5.59 -8.23
C SER A 65 -20.02 6.82 -9.09
N ILE A 66 -20.84 7.75 -8.57
CA ILE A 66 -21.03 9.07 -9.19
C ILE A 66 -20.49 10.12 -8.24
N ILE A 67 -19.51 10.88 -8.73
CA ILE A 67 -18.74 11.81 -7.90
C ILE A 67 -18.85 13.20 -8.52
N ARG A 68 -19.09 14.20 -7.67
CA ARG A 68 -19.07 15.62 -8.06
C ARG A 68 -17.68 16.16 -7.81
N LEU A 69 -17.04 16.66 -8.85
CA LEU A 69 -15.71 17.28 -8.80
C LEU A 69 -15.80 18.75 -9.16
N LYS A 70 -14.82 19.55 -8.70
CA LYS A 70 -14.66 20.94 -9.13
C LYS A 70 -14.46 20.99 -10.65
N GLU A 71 -15.05 21.97 -11.32
CA GLU A 71 -14.95 22.09 -12.78
C GLU A 71 -13.49 22.31 -13.24
N GLU A 72 -12.70 23.02 -12.42
CA GLU A 72 -11.27 23.29 -12.62
C GLU A 72 -10.43 22.02 -12.80
N LEU A 73 -10.87 20.87 -12.24
CA LEU A 73 -10.14 19.61 -12.39
C LEU A 73 -10.24 19.05 -13.81
N ARG A 74 -11.25 19.43 -14.60
CA ARG A 74 -11.40 18.98 -15.98
C ARG A 74 -10.19 19.34 -16.84
N GLU A 75 -9.63 20.52 -16.60
CA GLU A 75 -8.44 21.01 -17.31
C GLU A 75 -7.15 20.33 -16.87
N ARG A 76 -7.17 19.57 -15.76
CA ARG A 76 -6.02 18.83 -15.22
C ARG A 76 -6.09 17.34 -15.54
N GLU A 77 -7.09 16.89 -16.32
CA GLU A 77 -7.23 15.48 -16.67
C GLU A 77 -6.02 15.00 -17.46
N THR A 78 -5.31 14.04 -16.89
CA THR A 78 -4.05 13.51 -17.43
C THR A 78 -4.29 12.19 -18.15
N HIS A 79 -5.05 11.29 -17.52
CA HIS A 79 -5.32 9.98 -18.10
C HIS A 79 -6.64 9.39 -17.62
N ARG A 80 -7.33 8.65 -18.49
CA ARG A 80 -8.53 7.90 -18.17
C ARG A 80 -8.52 6.51 -18.80
N TYR A 81 -8.85 5.50 -18.00
CA TYR A 81 -8.98 4.12 -18.45
C TYR A 81 -10.34 3.85 -19.12
N GLY A 82 -10.53 4.41 -20.31
CA GLY A 82 -11.77 4.25 -21.09
C GLY A 82 -13.01 4.85 -20.43
N SER A 83 -14.15 4.71 -21.09
CA SER A 83 -15.43 5.24 -20.63
C SER A 83 -15.83 4.66 -19.26
N ASN A 84 -16.16 5.54 -18.32
CA ASN A 84 -16.46 5.24 -16.92
C ASN A 84 -15.38 4.46 -16.16
N GLY A 85 -14.12 4.48 -16.61
CA GLY A 85 -13.00 3.92 -15.86
C GLY A 85 -12.25 4.97 -15.04
N PHE A 86 -11.26 4.51 -14.28
CA PHE A 86 -10.47 5.36 -13.38
C PHE A 86 -9.86 6.57 -14.11
N ALA A 87 -9.97 7.75 -13.49
CA ALA A 87 -9.45 9.02 -14.01
C ALA A 87 -8.35 9.61 -13.10
N LEU A 88 -7.24 10.00 -13.70
CA LEU A 88 -6.11 10.65 -13.04
C LEU A 88 -6.03 12.13 -13.42
N TYR A 89 -5.94 12.99 -12.42
CA TYR A 89 -5.82 14.44 -12.57
C TYR A 89 -4.47 14.94 -12.02
N GLY A 90 -3.72 15.62 -12.88
CA GLY A 90 -2.36 16.08 -12.60
C GLY A 90 -1.31 14.96 -12.61
N LEU A 91 -0.04 15.39 -12.53
CA LEU A 91 1.14 14.53 -12.43
C LEU A 91 2.10 15.07 -11.35
N PRO A 92 2.87 14.20 -10.68
CA PRO A 92 3.97 14.63 -9.83
C PRO A 92 5.01 15.38 -10.68
N ILE A 93 5.56 16.46 -10.15
CA ILE A 93 6.51 17.30 -10.88
C ILE A 93 7.91 16.81 -10.56
N PRO A 94 8.65 16.22 -11.53
CA PRO A 94 10.01 15.78 -11.31
C PRO A 94 10.96 16.97 -11.12
N GLN A 95 11.96 16.82 -10.25
CA GLN A 95 12.95 17.84 -9.98
C GLN A 95 14.33 17.18 -9.87
N GLU A 96 15.26 17.65 -10.69
CA GLU A 96 16.64 17.15 -10.69
C GLU A 96 17.33 17.50 -9.37
N GLY A 97 18.17 16.58 -8.87
CA GLY A 97 18.90 16.82 -7.64
C GLY A 97 18.08 16.62 -6.36
N SER A 98 16.81 16.20 -6.46
CA SER A 98 15.92 16.06 -5.30
C SER A 98 15.13 14.75 -5.28
N ILE A 99 14.65 14.41 -4.09
CA ILE A 99 13.75 13.28 -3.84
C ILE A 99 12.33 13.82 -3.69
N ILE A 100 11.43 13.34 -4.54
CA ILE A 100 10.01 13.69 -4.48
C ILE A 100 9.22 12.52 -3.90
N GLY A 101 8.57 12.80 -2.77
CA GLY A 101 7.64 11.89 -2.11
C GLY A 101 6.25 11.91 -2.75
N ILE A 102 5.59 10.75 -2.78
CA ILE A 102 4.17 10.64 -3.13
C ILE A 102 3.44 9.96 -1.96
N LEU A 103 2.50 10.68 -1.37
CA LEU A 103 1.63 10.20 -0.28
C LEU A 103 0.20 10.02 -0.76
N GLY A 104 -0.42 8.92 -0.36
CA GLY A 104 -1.84 8.70 -0.68
C GLY A 104 -2.28 7.27 -0.42
N GLN A 105 -3.59 7.06 -0.38
CA GLN A 105 -4.17 5.71 -0.26
C GLN A 105 -3.84 4.84 -1.48
N ASN A 106 -4.16 3.55 -1.43
CA ASN A 106 -4.00 2.65 -2.56
C ASN A 106 -5.18 2.79 -3.54
N GLY A 107 -4.94 2.53 -4.83
CA GLY A 107 -5.98 2.58 -5.86
C GLY A 107 -6.39 3.99 -6.31
N ILE A 108 -5.68 5.04 -5.92
CA ILE A 108 -5.94 6.43 -6.34
C ILE A 108 -4.97 6.92 -7.44
N GLY A 109 -4.31 6.01 -8.16
CA GLY A 109 -3.54 6.35 -9.35
C GLY A 109 -2.07 6.76 -9.15
N LYS A 110 -1.48 6.53 -7.95
CA LYS A 110 -0.03 6.70 -7.72
C LYS A 110 0.77 5.95 -8.80
N THR A 111 0.55 4.63 -8.92
CA THR A 111 1.21 3.76 -9.90
C THR A 111 0.94 4.17 -11.34
N THR A 112 -0.26 4.64 -11.67
CA THR A 112 -0.59 5.17 -13.00
C THR A 112 0.25 6.40 -13.34
N ALA A 113 0.37 7.35 -12.40
CA ALA A 113 1.22 8.53 -12.58
C ALA A 113 2.69 8.15 -12.83
N ILE A 114 3.17 7.14 -12.11
CA ILE A 114 4.53 6.61 -12.26
C ILE A 114 4.72 5.95 -13.63
N GLN A 115 3.76 5.16 -14.10
CA GLN A 115 3.83 4.55 -15.43
C GLN A 115 3.89 5.61 -16.54
N ILE A 116 3.18 6.73 -16.35
CA ILE A 116 3.23 7.88 -17.27
C ILE A 116 4.60 8.54 -17.22
N LEU A 117 5.10 8.88 -16.03
CA LEU A 117 6.43 9.48 -15.86
C LEU A 117 7.57 8.56 -16.31
N ALA A 118 7.35 7.24 -16.29
CA ALA A 118 8.28 6.23 -16.75
C ALA A 118 8.21 5.99 -18.28
N GLY A 119 7.32 6.66 -19.00
CA GLY A 119 7.10 6.46 -20.44
C GLY A 119 6.47 5.11 -20.81
N LYS A 120 5.99 4.34 -19.83
CA LYS A 120 5.32 3.04 -20.04
C LYS A 120 3.86 3.18 -20.40
N LEU A 121 3.24 4.29 -20.01
CA LEU A 121 1.85 4.62 -20.30
C LEU A 121 1.78 6.00 -20.94
N LYS A 122 1.25 6.09 -22.16
CA LYS A 122 0.99 7.37 -22.81
C LYS A 122 -0.26 8.02 -22.19
N PRO A 123 -0.20 9.26 -21.69
CA PRO A 123 -1.38 9.96 -21.20
C PRO A 123 -2.32 10.26 -22.37
N ASN A 124 -3.63 10.24 -22.11
CA ASN A 124 -4.66 10.43 -23.14
C ASN A 124 -5.58 11.62 -22.85
N LEU A 125 -5.35 12.37 -21.77
CA LEU A 125 -6.11 13.56 -21.41
C LEU A 125 -7.64 13.36 -21.35
N GLY A 126 -8.10 12.11 -21.13
CA GLY A 126 -9.52 11.75 -21.13
C GLY A 126 -10.11 11.36 -22.49
N ASP A 127 -9.37 11.52 -23.58
CA ASP A 127 -9.80 11.19 -24.95
C ASP A 127 -9.33 9.78 -25.37
N GLU A 128 -10.00 9.16 -26.35
CA GLU A 128 -9.61 7.84 -26.88
C GLU A 128 -8.29 7.88 -27.68
N GLU A 129 -8.10 8.93 -28.49
CA GLU A 129 -6.90 9.13 -29.30
C GLU A 129 -6.34 10.55 -29.14
N VAL A 130 -5.07 10.65 -28.76
CA VAL A 130 -4.37 11.92 -28.54
C VAL A 130 -2.96 11.88 -29.11
N THR A 131 -2.55 12.97 -29.78
CA THR A 131 -1.18 13.16 -30.28
C THR A 131 -0.25 13.69 -29.19
N TRP A 132 1.04 13.40 -29.30
CA TRP A 132 2.05 13.93 -28.37
C TRP A 132 2.09 15.46 -28.32
N ASP A 133 1.84 16.14 -29.45
CA ASP A 133 1.80 17.61 -29.50
C ASP A 133 0.69 18.20 -28.63
N LYS A 134 -0.49 17.56 -28.62
CA LYS A 134 -1.61 17.97 -27.76
C LYS A 134 -1.26 17.76 -26.28
N ILE A 135 -0.60 16.66 -25.93
CA ILE A 135 -0.13 16.38 -24.56
C ILE A 135 0.91 17.41 -24.12
N ILE A 136 1.92 17.67 -24.95
CA ILE A 136 2.97 18.66 -24.64
C ILE A 136 2.36 20.06 -24.50
N SER A 137 1.36 20.39 -25.32
CA SER A 137 0.65 21.68 -25.25
C SER A 137 -0.19 21.81 -23.99
N HIS A 138 -0.80 20.72 -23.50
CA HIS A 138 -1.54 20.69 -22.25
C HIS A 138 -0.67 21.10 -21.04
N TYR A 139 0.61 20.70 -21.03
CA TYR A 139 1.56 21.07 -19.98
C TYR A 139 2.36 22.35 -20.26
N LYS A 140 1.97 23.16 -21.26
CA LYS A 140 2.74 24.33 -21.69
C LYS A 140 3.03 25.31 -20.55
N GLY A 141 4.30 25.72 -20.44
CA GLY A 141 4.74 26.65 -19.40
C GLY A 141 4.99 26.02 -18.03
N SER A 142 4.90 24.69 -17.91
CA SER A 142 5.26 23.94 -16.69
C SER A 142 6.57 23.18 -16.87
N VAL A 143 7.19 22.78 -15.75
CA VAL A 143 8.37 21.89 -15.73
C VAL A 143 8.08 20.55 -16.43
N LEU A 144 6.84 20.07 -16.35
CA LEU A 144 6.42 18.82 -17.00
C LEU A 144 6.46 18.90 -18.52
N GLN A 145 6.39 20.09 -19.12
CA GLN A 145 6.40 20.23 -20.59
C GLN A 145 7.65 19.61 -21.21
N ASP A 146 8.82 19.95 -20.68
CA ASP A 146 10.09 19.48 -21.19
C ASP A 146 10.29 17.98 -20.91
N TYR A 147 9.88 17.55 -19.72
CA TYR A 147 9.91 16.14 -19.33
C TYR A 147 9.05 15.26 -20.26
N ILE A 148 7.80 15.65 -20.52
CA ILE A 148 6.91 14.93 -21.44
C ILE A 148 7.46 14.94 -22.87
N ARG A 149 8.11 16.03 -23.29
CA ARG A 149 8.79 16.08 -24.60
C ARG A 149 9.91 15.05 -24.69
N ARG A 150 10.76 14.93 -23.66
CA ARG A 150 11.82 13.90 -23.60
C ARG A 150 11.23 12.49 -23.59
N ILE A 151 10.13 12.25 -22.87
CA ILE A 151 9.40 10.97 -22.92
C ILE A 151 8.95 10.66 -24.34
N SER A 152 8.35 11.62 -25.04
CA SER A 152 7.82 11.40 -26.40
C SER A 152 8.88 10.97 -27.41
N LYS A 153 10.14 11.33 -27.16
CA LYS A 153 11.31 10.97 -27.98
C LYS A 153 12.03 9.70 -27.51
N GLY A 154 11.63 9.11 -26.38
CA GLY A 154 12.33 7.98 -25.79
C GLY A 154 13.69 8.32 -25.17
N GLU A 155 13.92 9.59 -24.82
CA GLU A 155 15.20 10.11 -24.31
C GLU A 155 15.36 9.98 -22.79
N ILE A 156 14.41 9.32 -22.09
CA ILE A 156 14.47 9.15 -20.63
C ILE A 156 14.75 7.70 -20.29
N ARG A 157 15.86 7.47 -19.57
CA ARG A 157 16.19 6.18 -18.99
C ARG A 157 15.61 6.10 -17.59
N VAL A 158 14.81 5.06 -17.34
CA VAL A 158 14.08 4.90 -16.09
C VAL A 158 14.49 3.60 -15.42
N SER A 159 14.87 3.67 -14.15
CA SER A 159 15.04 2.51 -13.29
C SER A 159 13.91 2.47 -12.25
N GLN A 160 13.27 1.32 -12.10
CA GLN A 160 12.09 1.17 -11.27
C GLN A 160 12.23 -0.01 -10.31
N LYS A 161 12.09 0.25 -9.01
CA LYS A 161 11.82 -0.77 -7.99
C LYS A 161 10.31 -0.88 -7.81
N SER A 162 9.74 -2.05 -8.17
CA SER A 162 8.32 -2.35 -7.98
C SER A 162 8.01 -2.72 -6.53
N GLN A 163 6.77 -2.50 -6.10
CA GLN A 163 6.28 -2.94 -4.78
C GLN A 163 6.34 -4.46 -4.64
N ARG A 164 6.07 -5.18 -5.74
CA ARG A 164 5.99 -6.66 -5.79
C ARG A 164 7.36 -7.31 -5.96
N ILE A 165 8.08 -7.47 -4.85
CA ILE A 165 9.35 -8.21 -4.84
C ILE A 165 9.16 -9.72 -4.96
N ASP A 166 7.97 -10.25 -4.64
CA ASP A 166 7.58 -11.65 -4.80
C ASP A 166 7.73 -12.16 -6.25
N LEU A 167 7.57 -11.28 -7.23
CA LEU A 167 7.78 -11.61 -8.63
C LEU A 167 9.25 -11.93 -8.94
N ILE A 168 10.19 -11.31 -8.20
CA ILE A 168 11.62 -11.59 -8.30
C ILE A 168 11.93 -12.91 -7.58
N ALA A 169 11.25 -13.18 -6.44
CA ALA A 169 11.41 -14.41 -5.65
C ALA A 169 11.15 -15.70 -6.44
N ASN A 170 10.24 -15.65 -7.43
CA ASN A 170 9.88 -16.80 -8.26
C ASN A 170 10.96 -17.20 -9.30
N SER A 171 12.05 -16.44 -9.41
CA SER A 171 13.16 -16.77 -10.29
C SER A 171 13.98 -17.94 -9.74
N LYS A 172 14.39 -18.86 -10.64
CA LYS A 172 15.30 -19.98 -10.31
C LYS A 172 16.78 -19.60 -10.30
N SER A 173 17.09 -18.35 -10.64
CA SER A 173 18.46 -17.83 -10.73
C SER A 173 19.14 -17.68 -9.37
N PHE A 174 20.46 -17.55 -9.41
CA PHE A 174 21.25 -17.12 -8.26
C PHE A 174 21.24 -15.60 -8.10
N VAL A 175 21.57 -15.12 -6.89
CA VAL A 175 21.60 -13.68 -6.61
C VAL A 175 22.63 -12.96 -7.47
N HIS A 176 23.83 -13.52 -7.65
CA HIS A 176 24.85 -12.90 -8.51
C HIS A 176 24.35 -12.70 -9.95
N GLU A 177 23.65 -13.67 -10.54
CA GLU A 177 23.08 -13.56 -11.90
C GLU A 177 22.14 -12.36 -12.08
N LEU A 178 21.44 -11.91 -11.03
CA LEU A 178 20.60 -10.71 -11.09
C LEU A 178 21.39 -9.39 -11.05
N LEU A 179 22.66 -9.44 -10.67
CA LEU A 179 23.50 -8.31 -10.28
C LEU A 179 24.76 -8.15 -11.16
N LEU A 180 25.08 -9.15 -11.99
CA LEU A 180 26.37 -9.29 -12.70
C LEU A 180 26.72 -8.21 -13.73
N ASP A 181 25.76 -7.46 -14.27
CA ASP A 181 26.00 -6.56 -15.42
C ASP A 181 26.25 -5.08 -15.05
N GLU A 182 26.40 -4.74 -13.77
CA GLU A 182 26.28 -3.35 -13.35
C GLU A 182 27.56 -2.81 -12.66
N ARG A 183 28.20 -1.80 -13.26
CA ARG A 183 29.52 -1.26 -12.83
C ARG A 183 29.59 -0.81 -11.37
N LYS A 184 28.46 -0.41 -10.78
CA LYS A 184 28.36 0.11 -9.40
C LYS A 184 28.06 -0.97 -8.36
N ILE A 185 27.83 -2.22 -8.78
CA ILE A 185 27.21 -3.23 -7.93
C ILE A 185 28.07 -3.62 -6.72
N ASN A 186 29.39 -3.72 -6.88
CA ASN A 186 30.31 -4.13 -5.80
C ASN A 186 30.24 -3.22 -4.57
N ASN A 187 30.18 -1.90 -4.78
CA ASN A 187 30.03 -0.94 -3.69
C ASN A 187 28.66 -1.06 -3.02
N LEU A 188 27.59 -1.20 -3.82
CA LEU A 188 26.22 -1.33 -3.32
C LEU A 188 26.04 -2.61 -2.50
N MET A 189 26.70 -3.72 -2.88
CA MET A 189 26.59 -5.00 -2.19
C MET A 189 27.09 -4.92 -0.75
N VAL A 190 28.24 -4.27 -0.54
CA VAL A 190 28.79 -4.06 0.81
C VAL A 190 27.91 -3.13 1.62
N ARG A 191 27.45 -2.02 1.03
CA ARG A 191 26.65 -1.01 1.75
C ARG A 191 25.27 -1.49 2.17
N LEU A 192 24.70 -2.43 1.41
CA LEU A 192 23.42 -3.05 1.70
C LEU A 192 23.56 -4.40 2.42
N ASP A 193 24.76 -4.81 2.81
CA ASP A 193 25.07 -6.10 3.43
C ASP A 193 24.41 -7.29 2.69
N ILE A 194 24.65 -7.41 1.37
CA ILE A 194 24.15 -8.50 0.49
C ILE A 194 25.27 -9.30 -0.21
N ASP A 195 26.52 -9.06 0.17
CA ASP A 195 27.70 -9.78 -0.30
C ASP A 195 27.68 -11.29 0.07
N HIS A 196 27.21 -11.62 1.27
CA HIS A 196 27.17 -12.99 1.78
C HIS A 196 26.09 -13.89 1.16
N ILE A 197 25.21 -13.36 0.31
CA ILE A 197 24.10 -14.10 -0.29
C ILE A 197 24.23 -14.32 -1.79
N LEU A 198 25.36 -13.95 -2.40
CA LEU A 198 25.55 -13.99 -3.86
C LEU A 198 25.39 -15.40 -4.46
N ASP A 199 25.82 -16.42 -3.72
CA ASP A 199 25.75 -17.83 -4.13
C ASP A 199 24.44 -18.51 -3.72
N ARG A 200 23.50 -17.77 -3.12
CA ARG A 200 22.17 -18.30 -2.77
C ARG A 200 21.22 -18.18 -3.97
N ARG A 201 20.24 -19.08 -4.04
CA ARG A 201 19.13 -18.94 -4.98
C ARG A 201 18.16 -17.88 -4.49
N ILE A 202 17.52 -17.18 -5.41
CA ILE A 202 16.60 -16.09 -5.08
C ILE A 202 15.37 -16.59 -4.28
N GLY A 203 14.91 -17.81 -4.55
CA GLY A 203 13.84 -18.42 -3.77
C GLY A 203 14.20 -18.72 -2.31
N ASP A 204 15.49 -18.74 -1.98
CA ASP A 204 16.00 -19.10 -0.65
C ASP A 204 16.39 -17.86 0.20
N VAL A 205 16.33 -16.65 -0.36
CA VAL A 205 16.65 -15.42 0.38
C VAL A 205 15.44 -14.93 1.17
N SER A 206 15.70 -14.28 2.31
CA SER A 206 14.67 -13.65 3.13
C SER A 206 14.06 -12.42 2.43
N GLY A 207 12.84 -12.03 2.83
CA GLY A 207 12.19 -10.83 2.26
C GLY A 207 13.01 -9.54 2.43
N GLY A 208 13.75 -9.39 3.53
CA GLY A 208 14.63 -8.24 3.74
C GLY A 208 15.89 -8.26 2.86
N GLU A 209 16.47 -9.44 2.62
CA GLU A 209 17.55 -9.61 1.64
C GLU A 209 17.06 -9.31 0.22
N LEU A 210 15.89 -9.85 -0.16
CA LEU A 210 15.29 -9.63 -1.47
C LEU A 210 14.98 -8.15 -1.72
N GLN A 211 14.47 -7.44 -0.71
CA GLN A 211 14.23 -6.00 -0.77
C GLN A 211 15.53 -5.23 -1.00
N ARG A 212 16.62 -5.58 -0.30
CA ARG A 212 17.95 -4.96 -0.48
C ARG A 212 18.54 -5.26 -1.87
N ILE A 213 18.38 -6.48 -2.37
CA ILE A 213 18.73 -6.85 -3.76
C ILE A 213 17.96 -6.00 -4.76
N ALA A 214 16.65 -5.82 -4.57
CA ALA A 214 15.80 -5.01 -5.46
C ALA A 214 16.22 -3.53 -5.47
N ILE A 215 16.57 -2.97 -4.31
CA ILE A 215 17.11 -1.61 -4.19
C ILE A 215 18.47 -1.51 -4.89
N ALA A 216 19.39 -2.44 -4.63
CA ALA A 216 20.71 -2.48 -5.24
C ALA A 216 20.62 -2.51 -6.77
N ARG A 217 19.80 -3.41 -7.33
CA ARG A 217 19.56 -3.55 -8.77
C ARG A 217 18.90 -2.33 -9.39
N CYS A 218 18.04 -1.65 -8.65
CA CYS A 218 17.42 -0.40 -9.12
C CYS A 218 18.49 0.69 -9.27
N ILE A 219 19.31 0.88 -8.24
CA ILE A 219 20.34 1.94 -8.17
C ILE A 219 21.51 1.67 -9.12
N SER A 220 21.82 0.39 -9.35
CA SER A 220 22.99 0.00 -10.13
C SER A 220 22.88 0.40 -11.60
N LYS A 221 21.65 0.45 -12.13
CA LYS A 221 21.34 0.88 -13.49
C LYS A 221 21.62 2.35 -13.68
N ASP A 222 22.26 2.71 -14.79
CA ASP A 222 22.39 4.10 -15.21
C ASP A 222 21.06 4.63 -15.77
N ALA A 223 20.38 5.48 -14.98
CA ALA A 223 19.06 6.02 -15.29
C ALA A 223 19.00 7.50 -14.93
N ASP A 224 18.25 8.27 -15.72
CA ASP A 224 18.02 9.69 -15.47
C ASP A 224 16.94 9.86 -14.37
N PHE A 225 16.11 8.83 -14.21
CA PHE A 225 14.99 8.80 -13.30
C PHE A 225 14.92 7.47 -12.53
N TYR A 226 14.94 7.55 -11.20
CA TYR A 226 14.76 6.41 -10.32
C TYR A 226 13.40 6.48 -9.64
N PHE A 227 12.66 5.38 -9.70
CA PHE A 227 11.40 5.24 -9.01
C PHE A 227 11.45 4.12 -7.98
N PHE A 228 11.04 4.42 -6.75
CA PHE A 228 10.95 3.46 -5.67
C PHE A 228 9.51 3.36 -5.15
N ASP A 229 8.85 2.21 -5.42
CA ASP A 229 7.60 1.84 -4.76
C ASP A 229 7.93 1.05 -3.48
N GLU A 230 7.76 1.69 -2.32
CA GLU A 230 8.02 1.14 -0.98
C GLU A 230 9.42 0.51 -0.82
N ILE A 231 10.29 1.17 -0.06
CA ILE A 231 11.62 0.68 0.29
C ILE A 231 11.68 0.00 1.66
N THR A 232 10.73 0.27 2.54
CA THR A 232 10.74 -0.17 3.95
C THR A 232 10.25 -1.60 4.27
N PRO A 233 9.42 -2.29 3.46
CA PRO A 233 8.92 -3.62 3.80
C PRO A 233 10.04 -4.60 4.15
N TYR A 234 9.84 -5.39 5.21
CA TYR A 234 10.78 -6.40 5.73
C TYR A 234 12.12 -5.89 6.28
N LEU A 235 12.47 -4.61 6.07
CA LEU A 235 13.70 -4.02 6.60
C LEU A 235 13.53 -3.62 8.07
N ASP A 236 14.54 -3.94 8.87
CA ASP A 236 14.65 -3.37 10.22
C ASP A 236 15.08 -1.90 10.18
N ILE A 237 15.06 -1.23 11.33
CA ILE A 237 15.33 0.21 11.43
C ILE A 237 16.71 0.61 10.89
N HIS A 238 17.75 -0.20 11.12
CA HIS A 238 19.10 0.09 10.65
C HIS A 238 19.19 -0.07 9.13
N GLN A 239 18.59 -1.14 8.60
CA GLN A 239 18.52 -1.39 7.17
C GLN A 239 17.73 -0.30 6.43
N ARG A 240 16.63 0.20 7.00
CA ARG A 240 15.86 1.32 6.44
C ARG A 240 16.69 2.58 6.32
N ILE A 241 17.44 2.94 7.37
CA ILE A 241 18.31 4.13 7.37
C ILE A 241 19.45 3.98 6.35
N LYS A 242 20.09 2.80 6.27
CA LYS A 242 21.12 2.52 5.25
C LYS A 242 20.59 2.70 3.83
N ALA A 243 19.42 2.11 3.53
CA ALA A 243 18.76 2.23 2.23
C ALA A 243 18.39 3.69 1.92
N ALA A 244 17.84 4.41 2.90
CA ALA A 244 17.47 5.81 2.75
C ALA A 244 18.68 6.69 2.41
N ASN A 245 19.78 6.57 3.15
CA ASN A 245 21.01 7.33 2.90
C ASN A 245 21.58 7.06 1.51
N LEU A 246 21.55 5.80 1.06
CA LEU A 246 22.01 5.41 -0.27
C LEU A 246 21.15 6.06 -1.38
N ILE A 247 19.82 6.05 -1.25
CA ILE A 247 18.92 6.69 -2.21
C ILE A 247 19.14 8.21 -2.26
N ARG A 248 19.43 8.84 -1.12
CA ARG A 248 19.78 10.27 -1.05
C ARG A 248 21.10 10.62 -1.73
N GLU A 249 22.04 9.69 -1.83
CA GLU A 249 23.24 9.91 -2.62
C GLU A 249 22.94 9.85 -4.12
N VAL A 250 22.09 8.90 -4.54
CA VAL A 250 21.64 8.78 -5.94
C VAL A 250 20.90 10.05 -6.39
N SER A 251 20.10 10.65 -5.51
CA SER A 251 19.34 11.86 -5.86
C SER A 251 20.22 13.08 -6.13
N LYS A 252 21.52 13.07 -5.80
CA LYS A 252 22.42 14.20 -6.10
C LYS A 252 22.70 14.37 -7.59
N GLU A 253 22.62 13.28 -8.35
CA GLU A 253 22.97 13.23 -9.78
C GLU A 253 21.77 12.85 -10.66
N SER A 254 20.62 12.55 -10.07
CA SER A 254 19.45 12.02 -10.79
C SER A 254 18.15 12.41 -10.11
N THR A 255 17.03 12.33 -10.84
CA THR A 255 15.71 12.58 -10.23
C THR A 255 15.23 11.30 -9.54
N VAL A 256 14.77 11.42 -8.29
CA VAL A 256 14.22 10.28 -7.55
C VAL A 256 12.78 10.57 -7.16
N VAL A 257 11.88 9.63 -7.45
CA VAL A 257 10.51 9.64 -6.94
C VAL A 257 10.30 8.41 -6.05
N ILE A 258 9.75 8.65 -4.87
CA ILE A 258 9.47 7.61 -3.89
C ILE A 258 7.99 7.60 -3.49
N VAL A 259 7.37 6.44 -3.53
CA VAL A 259 6.09 6.16 -2.88
C VAL A 259 6.40 5.46 -1.57
N GLU A 260 6.07 6.09 -0.45
CA GLU A 260 6.25 5.51 0.88
C GLU A 260 5.00 5.67 1.71
N HIS A 261 4.79 4.68 2.58
CA HIS A 261 3.71 4.68 3.57
C HIS A 261 4.25 4.90 4.99
N ASP A 262 5.56 4.73 5.19
CA ASP A 262 6.25 5.10 6.42
C ASP A 262 6.58 6.60 6.41
N LEU A 263 5.80 7.38 7.17
CA LEU A 263 5.96 8.84 7.23
C LEU A 263 7.32 9.27 7.79
N ALA A 264 7.94 8.46 8.66
CA ALA A 264 9.24 8.81 9.24
C ALA A 264 10.36 8.63 8.21
N ILE A 265 10.30 7.54 7.42
CA ILE A 265 11.24 7.32 6.32
C ILE A 265 11.02 8.32 5.19
N LEU A 266 9.77 8.69 4.92
CA LEU A 266 9.48 9.73 3.95
C LEU A 266 10.03 11.10 4.38
N ASP A 267 9.88 11.49 5.66
CA ASP A 267 10.44 12.75 6.20
C ASP A 267 11.98 12.76 6.14
N LEU A 268 12.61 11.59 6.34
CA LEU A 268 14.06 11.45 6.22
C LEU A 268 14.55 11.64 4.77
N LEU A 269 13.79 11.14 3.80
CA LEU A 269 14.21 11.01 2.40
C LEU A 269 13.82 12.17 1.51
N ALA A 270 12.55 12.54 1.52
CA ALA A 270 11.99 13.46 0.55
C ALA A 270 12.45 14.90 0.81
N ASP A 271 12.54 15.68 -0.26
CA ASP A 271 12.75 17.13 -0.22
C ASP A 271 11.43 17.87 -0.48
N ALA A 272 10.52 17.26 -1.24
CA ALA A 272 9.15 17.71 -1.45
C ALA A 272 8.18 16.52 -1.48
N VAL A 273 6.90 16.76 -1.23
CA VAL A 273 5.86 15.73 -1.27
C VAL A 273 4.65 16.16 -2.08
N HIS A 274 4.16 15.26 -2.92
CA HIS A 274 2.83 15.35 -3.51
C HIS A 274 1.86 14.49 -2.71
N ILE A 275 0.69 15.04 -2.42
CA ILE A 275 -0.41 14.26 -1.86
C ILE A 275 -1.32 13.85 -3.03
N VAL A 276 -1.70 12.59 -3.06
CA VAL A 276 -2.72 12.07 -3.96
C VAL A 276 -3.96 11.83 -3.14
N TYR A 277 -5.07 12.43 -3.55
CA TYR A 277 -6.37 12.26 -2.92
C TYR A 277 -7.43 11.87 -3.95
N GLY A 278 -8.52 11.29 -3.48
CA GLY A 278 -9.62 10.87 -4.33
C GLY A 278 -10.32 9.65 -3.77
N THR A 279 -11.07 8.98 -4.63
CA THR A 279 -11.78 7.75 -4.27
C THR A 279 -11.08 6.56 -4.94
N PRO A 280 -10.60 5.57 -4.19
CA PRO A 280 -9.95 4.38 -4.74
C PRO A 280 -10.77 3.70 -5.84
N GLY A 281 -10.13 3.38 -6.96
CA GLY A 281 -10.78 2.78 -8.13
C GLY A 281 -11.63 3.73 -8.97
N ALA A 282 -11.83 4.97 -8.51
CA ALA A 282 -12.64 5.96 -9.22
C ALA A 282 -11.84 7.12 -9.79
N TYR A 283 -11.16 7.88 -8.94
CA TYR A 283 -10.32 8.98 -9.40
C TYR A 283 -9.20 9.30 -8.43
N GLY A 284 -8.15 9.93 -8.95
CA GLY A 284 -7.05 10.47 -8.17
C GLY A 284 -6.68 11.86 -8.65
N VAL A 285 -6.44 12.77 -7.71
CA VAL A 285 -5.92 14.11 -7.97
C VAL A 285 -4.59 14.25 -7.26
N ILE A 286 -3.58 14.69 -8.00
CA ILE A 286 -2.23 14.93 -7.49
C ILE A 286 -2.12 16.42 -7.17
N THR A 287 -1.83 16.76 -5.91
CA THR A 287 -1.66 18.15 -5.48
C THR A 287 -0.42 18.78 -6.11
N HIS A 288 -0.29 20.09 -5.99
CA HIS A 288 1.02 20.74 -6.15
C HIS A 288 2.04 20.22 -5.11
N PRO A 289 3.36 20.32 -5.40
CA PRO A 289 4.38 19.86 -4.46
C PRO A 289 4.38 20.74 -3.22
N LYS A 290 4.55 20.11 -2.05
CA LYS A 290 4.58 20.77 -0.75
C LYS A 290 5.90 20.46 -0.04
N GLY A 291 6.30 21.33 0.87
CA GLY A 291 7.36 21.00 1.83
C GLY A 291 6.94 19.78 2.65
N VAL A 292 7.88 18.85 2.87
CA VAL A 292 7.57 17.50 3.41
C VAL A 292 6.81 17.56 4.73
N ARG A 293 7.29 18.34 5.70
CA ARG A 293 6.61 18.53 6.99
C ARG A 293 5.20 19.10 6.85
N VAL A 294 4.98 20.03 5.92
CA VAL A 294 3.64 20.61 5.68
C VAL A 294 2.72 19.55 5.10
N GLY A 295 3.17 18.85 4.06
CA GLY A 295 2.37 17.80 3.41
C GLY A 295 2.04 16.63 4.34
N ILE A 296 3.00 16.15 5.14
CA ILE A 296 2.75 15.10 6.14
C ILE A 296 1.68 15.55 7.15
N ASN A 297 1.79 16.77 7.68
CA ASN A 297 0.83 17.28 8.66
C ASN A 297 -0.57 17.47 8.07
N GLU A 298 -0.69 17.99 6.84
CA GLU A 298 -1.97 18.09 6.13
C GLU A 298 -2.59 16.71 5.90
N TYR A 299 -1.79 15.73 5.49
CA TYR A 299 -2.21 14.34 5.33
C TYR A 299 -2.70 13.71 6.64
N LEU A 300 -2.00 13.95 7.75
CA LEU A 300 -2.40 13.48 9.09
C LEU A 300 -3.69 14.14 9.58
N ARG A 301 -3.88 15.44 9.35
CA ARG A 301 -5.14 16.16 9.66
C ARG A 301 -6.30 15.74 8.76
N GLY A 302 -6.03 15.15 7.61
CA GLY A 302 -7.06 14.72 6.67
C GLY A 302 -7.77 15.88 5.95
N PHE A 303 -7.17 17.06 5.93
CA PHE A 303 -7.68 18.24 5.22
C PHE A 303 -6.55 18.94 4.46
N LEU A 304 -6.78 19.21 3.18
CA LEU A 304 -5.86 19.87 2.27
C LEU A 304 -6.35 21.31 2.03
N PRO A 305 -5.74 22.33 2.67
CA PRO A 305 -6.24 23.70 2.63
C PRO A 305 -6.20 24.32 1.23
N GLU A 306 -5.11 24.14 0.49
CA GLU A 306 -4.93 24.69 -0.87
C GLU A 306 -5.95 24.12 -1.86
N GLU A 307 -6.29 22.84 -1.71
CA GLU A 307 -7.31 22.19 -2.55
C GLU A 307 -8.72 22.43 -2.01
N ASN A 308 -8.85 22.91 -0.77
CA ASN A 308 -10.09 22.97 0.01
C ASN A 308 -10.84 21.62 0.00
N VAL A 309 -10.12 20.52 0.28
CA VAL A 309 -10.65 19.15 0.26
C VAL A 309 -10.39 18.46 1.59
N ARG A 310 -11.44 17.82 2.13
CA ARG A 310 -11.31 16.88 3.25
C ARG A 310 -11.13 15.47 2.70
N ILE A 311 -9.96 14.88 2.94
CA ILE A 311 -9.60 13.53 2.48
C ILE A 311 -9.92 12.44 3.52
N ARG A 312 -10.11 12.83 4.78
CA ARG A 312 -10.55 11.95 5.86
C ARG A 312 -11.41 12.70 6.88
N THR A 313 -12.40 12.03 7.45
CA THR A 313 -13.30 12.59 8.47
C THR A 313 -12.61 12.81 9.81
N GLU A 314 -11.79 11.85 10.22
CA GLU A 314 -11.05 11.88 11.47
C GLU A 314 -9.57 12.20 11.23
N GLU A 315 -8.93 12.85 12.20
CA GLU A 315 -7.48 13.11 12.17
C GLU A 315 -6.72 11.86 12.65
N ILE A 316 -5.56 11.58 12.08
CA ILE A 316 -4.62 10.64 12.73
C ILE A 316 -4.02 11.39 13.91
N LYS A 317 -4.37 10.94 15.11
CA LYS A 317 -3.78 11.44 16.35
C LYS A 317 -2.81 10.40 16.88
N PHE A 318 -1.62 10.86 17.24
CA PHE A 318 -0.69 10.05 18.02
C PHE A 318 -0.97 10.34 19.48
N GLU A 319 -1.40 9.32 20.22
CA GLU A 319 -1.62 9.47 21.65
C GLU A 319 -0.26 9.62 22.35
N VAL A 320 0.03 10.83 22.80
CA VAL A 320 1.15 11.07 23.73
C VAL A 320 0.73 10.48 25.06
N HIS A 321 1.05 9.21 25.23
CA HIS A 321 0.98 8.57 26.53
C HIS A 321 2.10 9.19 27.36
N ALA A 322 1.76 10.09 28.29
CA ALA A 322 2.63 10.27 29.45
C ALA A 322 2.92 8.87 30.01
N PRO A 323 4.16 8.57 30.45
CA PRO A 323 4.43 7.30 31.13
C PRO A 323 3.36 7.16 32.18
N ARG A 324 2.44 6.19 32.02
CA ARG A 324 1.35 6.03 32.98
C ARG A 324 2.06 5.88 34.31
N ALA A 325 1.82 6.80 35.25
CA ALA A 325 2.22 6.59 36.64
C ALA A 325 1.74 5.18 36.94
N GLN A 326 2.68 4.27 37.28
CA GLN A 326 2.47 2.83 37.40
C GLN A 326 1.19 2.57 38.21
N LYS A 327 0.03 2.57 37.56
CA LYS A 327 -1.21 2.10 38.15
C LYS A 327 -0.98 0.63 38.20
N GLU A 328 -0.65 0.12 39.39
CA GLU A 328 -0.41 -1.29 39.74
C GLU A 328 -0.94 -2.24 38.66
N ALA A 329 -0.15 -2.42 37.59
CA ALA A 329 -0.57 -3.26 36.50
C ALA A 329 -0.29 -4.67 36.99
N PHE A 330 -1.36 -5.38 37.36
CA PHE A 330 -1.26 -6.73 37.90
C PHE A 330 -0.38 -7.58 36.98
N ILE A 331 0.65 -8.19 37.56
CA ILE A 331 1.52 -9.11 36.85
C ILE A 331 0.67 -10.32 36.48
N LEU A 332 0.48 -10.52 35.18
CA LEU A 332 -0.28 -11.61 34.60
C LEU A 332 0.54 -12.91 34.64
N ALA A 333 1.83 -12.81 34.32
CA ALA A 333 2.77 -13.91 34.44
C ALA A 333 4.21 -13.40 34.56
N LYS A 334 5.08 -14.23 35.13
CA LYS A 334 6.53 -14.04 35.16
C LYS A 334 7.20 -15.17 34.41
N PHE A 335 8.29 -14.86 33.73
CA PHE A 335 9.16 -15.88 33.15
C PHE A 335 10.60 -15.60 33.56
N ASP A 336 11.30 -16.67 33.94
CA ASP A 336 12.73 -16.62 34.23
C ASP A 336 13.53 -16.54 32.93
N GLY A 337 14.82 -16.23 33.07
CA GLY A 337 15.73 -16.22 31.95
C GLY A 337 15.82 -17.58 31.25
N PHE A 338 15.96 -17.56 29.93
CA PHE A 338 16.03 -18.75 29.11
C PHE A 338 16.98 -18.57 27.93
N ARG A 339 17.52 -19.69 27.45
CA ARG A 339 18.39 -19.72 26.28
C ARG A 339 17.85 -20.67 25.23
N LYS A 340 17.87 -20.20 23.97
CA LYS A 340 17.59 -21.01 22.78
C LYS A 340 18.82 -21.04 21.88
N GLU A 341 19.30 -22.22 21.56
CA GLU A 341 20.47 -22.42 20.70
C GLU A 341 20.08 -23.12 19.39
N TYR A 342 20.52 -22.53 18.29
CA TYR A 342 20.53 -23.11 16.95
C TYR A 342 21.97 -23.17 16.46
N ARG A 343 22.21 -23.88 15.35
CA ARG A 343 23.57 -24.09 14.81
C ARG A 343 24.37 -22.80 14.58
N GLU A 344 23.70 -21.70 14.18
CA GLU A 344 24.34 -20.42 13.85
C GLU A 344 23.78 -19.24 14.66
N PHE A 345 22.89 -19.50 15.62
CA PHE A 345 22.17 -18.46 16.32
C PHE A 345 21.85 -18.85 17.76
N THR A 346 22.23 -18.00 18.71
CA THR A 346 21.88 -18.15 20.12
C THR A 346 21.05 -16.95 20.57
N LEU A 347 19.92 -17.24 21.20
CA LEU A 347 19.08 -16.26 21.89
C LEU A 347 19.24 -16.46 23.39
N ASP A 348 19.68 -15.42 24.07
CA ASP A 348 19.75 -15.36 25.54
C ASP A 348 18.78 -14.27 26.04
N VAL A 349 18.00 -14.59 27.07
CA VAL A 349 16.95 -13.74 27.62
C VAL A 349 17.06 -13.77 29.14
N GLU A 350 17.12 -12.60 29.77
CA GLU A 350 17.33 -12.46 31.22
C GLU A 350 16.09 -12.80 32.08
N GLY A 351 14.89 -12.77 31.47
CA GLY A 351 13.60 -12.95 32.16
C GLY A 351 12.79 -11.65 32.19
N GLY A 352 11.54 -11.72 32.64
CA GLY A 352 10.67 -10.55 32.71
C GLY A 352 9.25 -10.80 33.20
N ASP A 353 8.52 -9.70 33.33
CA ASP A 353 7.12 -9.69 33.76
C ASP A 353 6.19 -9.35 32.58
N ILE A 354 5.10 -10.10 32.44
CA ILE A 354 3.97 -9.75 31.56
C ILE A 354 2.88 -9.15 32.43
N ARG A 355 2.42 -7.94 32.10
CA ARG A 355 1.46 -7.19 32.92
C ARG A 355 0.14 -7.02 32.20
N ARG A 356 -0.95 -7.12 32.97
CA ARG A 356 -2.31 -7.00 32.45
C ARG A 356 -2.60 -5.56 32.02
N GLY A 357 -3.14 -5.40 30.81
CA GLY A 357 -3.55 -4.10 30.27
C GLY A 357 -2.39 -3.26 29.70
N GLU A 358 -1.20 -3.85 29.58
CA GLU A 358 -0.06 -3.27 28.88
C GLU A 358 0.08 -3.86 27.47
N VAL A 359 0.61 -3.06 26.54
CA VAL A 359 0.98 -3.52 25.19
C VAL A 359 2.51 -3.54 25.13
N MET A 360 3.09 -4.74 25.04
CA MET A 360 4.55 -4.90 24.95
C MET A 360 5.00 -4.88 23.50
N GLY A 361 5.76 -3.85 23.11
CA GLY A 361 6.40 -3.77 21.80
C GLY A 361 7.78 -4.42 21.81
N ILE A 362 8.01 -5.38 20.91
CA ILE A 362 9.33 -6.02 20.75
C ILE A 362 10.03 -5.39 19.53
N VAL A 363 11.16 -4.73 19.75
CA VAL A 363 11.94 -4.04 18.72
C VAL A 363 13.38 -4.56 18.67
N GLY A 364 14.00 -4.49 17.50
CA GLY A 364 15.38 -4.91 17.29
C GLY A 364 15.66 -5.30 15.84
N PRO A 365 16.93 -5.50 15.45
CA PRO A 365 17.31 -5.92 14.10
C PRO A 365 16.69 -7.26 13.68
N ASN A 366 16.63 -7.52 12.38
CA ASN A 366 16.26 -8.84 11.89
C ASN A 366 17.27 -9.89 12.39
N ALA A 367 16.84 -11.14 12.52
CA ALA A 367 17.63 -12.25 13.06
C ALA A 367 18.11 -12.12 14.53
N THR A 368 17.70 -11.10 15.29
CA THR A 368 17.97 -11.02 16.75
C THR A 368 17.11 -11.98 17.60
N GLY A 369 16.38 -12.91 16.99
CA GLY A 369 15.55 -13.87 17.71
C GLY A 369 14.18 -13.39 18.18
N LYS A 370 13.68 -12.22 17.74
CA LYS A 370 12.33 -11.71 18.12
C LYS A 370 11.21 -12.74 17.87
N THR A 371 11.22 -13.38 16.70
CA THR A 371 10.24 -14.42 16.35
C THR A 371 10.42 -15.66 17.21
N THR A 372 11.67 -16.04 17.53
CA THR A 372 11.98 -17.16 18.43
C THR A 372 11.47 -16.88 19.85
N PHE A 373 11.74 -15.69 20.38
CA PHE A 373 11.24 -15.21 21.66
C PHE A 373 9.71 -15.29 21.73
N SER A 374 9.01 -14.73 20.72
CA SER A 374 7.55 -14.77 20.67
C SER A 374 6.98 -16.20 20.57
N LYS A 375 7.64 -17.10 19.82
CA LYS A 375 7.23 -18.52 19.73
C LYS A 375 7.45 -19.29 21.04
N ILE A 376 8.52 -18.97 21.77
CA ILE A 376 8.79 -19.58 23.08
C ILE A 376 7.76 -19.09 24.09
N LEU A 377 7.47 -17.79 24.14
CA LEU A 377 6.39 -17.26 24.98
C LEU A 377 5.04 -17.90 24.63
N ALA A 378 4.75 -18.09 23.34
CA ALA A 378 3.53 -18.76 22.87
C ALA A 378 3.49 -20.29 23.12
N GLY A 379 4.54 -20.89 23.71
CA GLY A 379 4.62 -22.33 23.96
C GLY A 379 4.81 -23.19 22.70
N LEU A 380 5.09 -22.58 21.54
CA LEU A 380 5.25 -23.28 20.27
C LEU A 380 6.64 -23.92 20.10
N ILE A 381 7.64 -23.40 20.82
CA ILE A 381 9.02 -23.90 20.82
C ILE A 381 9.50 -23.94 22.27
N LYS A 382 10.22 -25.00 22.64
CA LYS A 382 10.88 -25.08 23.96
C LYS A 382 12.31 -24.53 23.89
N PRO A 383 12.76 -23.80 24.92
CA PRO A 383 14.18 -23.44 25.07
C PRO A 383 15.04 -24.66 25.41
N GLU A 384 16.34 -24.59 25.14
CA GLU A 384 17.31 -25.60 25.59
C GLU A 384 17.62 -25.45 27.09
N VAL A 385 17.69 -24.21 27.58
CA VAL A 385 17.97 -23.86 28.98
C VAL A 385 16.89 -22.94 29.51
N GLY A 386 16.44 -23.20 30.74
CA GLY A 386 15.29 -22.55 31.35
C GLY A 386 13.98 -23.27 31.01
N ASN A 387 12.91 -22.98 31.74
CA ASN A 387 11.59 -23.52 31.46
C ASN A 387 10.58 -22.38 31.47
N ILE A 388 9.90 -22.18 30.35
CA ILE A 388 8.78 -21.24 30.25
C ILE A 388 7.50 -22.06 30.19
N ASN A 389 6.71 -21.93 31.26
CA ASN A 389 5.33 -22.36 31.28
C ASN A 389 4.48 -21.22 31.81
N LEU A 390 4.01 -20.38 30.89
CA LEU A 390 3.00 -19.37 31.20
C LEU A 390 1.67 -20.12 31.25
N ASP A 391 1.06 -20.24 32.42
CA ASP A 391 -0.28 -20.83 32.59
C ASP A 391 -1.36 -19.86 32.06
N LEU A 392 -1.25 -19.54 30.78
CA LEU A 392 -2.03 -18.53 30.05
C LEU A 392 -2.51 -19.13 28.73
N LYS A 393 -3.73 -18.79 28.32
CA LYS A 393 -4.20 -19.05 26.96
C LYS A 393 -3.61 -18.00 26.03
N ILE A 394 -2.85 -18.42 25.03
CA ILE A 394 -2.15 -17.49 24.14
C ILE A 394 -2.75 -17.53 22.75
N SER A 395 -3.12 -16.36 22.23
CA SER A 395 -3.53 -16.22 20.83
C SER A 395 -2.33 -15.79 19.99
N TYR A 396 -1.81 -16.72 19.20
CA TYR A 396 -0.66 -16.45 18.34
C TYR A 396 -1.07 -16.22 16.88
N LYS A 397 -0.67 -15.07 16.32
CA LYS A 397 -0.70 -14.81 14.88
C LYS A 397 0.66 -15.18 14.25
N PRO A 398 0.71 -16.16 13.33
CA PRO A 398 1.95 -16.47 12.62
C PRO A 398 2.35 -15.35 11.67
N GLN A 399 3.67 -15.21 11.47
CA GLN A 399 4.26 -14.24 10.56
C GLN A 399 3.89 -14.50 9.09
N TYR A 400 3.68 -15.77 8.71
CA TYR A 400 3.20 -16.18 7.40
C TYR A 400 1.90 -16.97 7.56
N ILE A 401 0.86 -16.58 6.82
CA ILE A 401 -0.43 -17.27 6.81
C ILE A 401 -0.42 -18.15 5.56
N LYS A 402 -0.38 -19.47 5.73
CA LYS A 402 -0.63 -20.40 4.62
C LYS A 402 -2.13 -20.57 4.47
N VAL A 403 -2.63 -20.28 3.27
CA VAL A 403 -4.05 -20.42 2.94
C VAL A 403 -4.21 -21.75 2.22
N ASP A 404 -4.51 -22.79 2.99
CA ASP A 404 -4.73 -24.14 2.44
C ASP A 404 -6.23 -24.51 2.45
N GLN A 405 -7.11 -23.58 2.84
CA GLN A 405 -8.54 -23.82 3.01
C GLN A 405 -9.37 -22.85 2.15
N ASP A 406 -10.16 -23.41 1.25
CA ASP A 406 -11.15 -22.68 0.45
C ASP A 406 -12.43 -22.45 1.27
N ILE A 407 -12.33 -21.54 2.25
CA ILE A 407 -13.42 -21.19 3.17
C ILE A 407 -13.68 -19.69 3.04
N ARG A 408 -14.94 -19.27 3.21
CA ARG A 408 -15.30 -17.85 3.27
C ARG A 408 -14.85 -17.19 4.56
N VAL A 409 -14.50 -15.91 4.49
CA VAL A 409 -14.00 -15.14 5.63
C VAL A 409 -15.00 -15.10 6.78
N ASP A 410 -16.30 -14.94 6.50
CA ASP A 410 -17.35 -14.93 7.53
C ASP A 410 -17.42 -16.26 8.30
N GLN A 411 -17.37 -17.38 7.59
CA GLN A 411 -17.40 -18.72 8.16
C GLN A 411 -16.18 -18.99 9.03
N LEU A 412 -14.98 -18.59 8.57
CA LEU A 412 -13.75 -18.71 9.36
C LEU A 412 -13.85 -17.90 10.66
N LEU A 413 -14.30 -16.65 10.61
CA LEU A 413 -14.33 -15.81 11.82
C LEU A 413 -15.41 -16.28 12.80
N ARG A 414 -16.55 -16.78 12.31
CA ARG A 414 -17.61 -17.38 13.14
C ARG A 414 -17.16 -18.69 13.80
N SER A 415 -16.29 -19.47 13.17
CA SER A 415 -15.77 -20.71 13.78
C SER A 415 -14.77 -20.43 14.91
N ILE A 416 -14.23 -19.21 14.99
CA ILE A 416 -13.26 -18.79 16.01
C ILE A 416 -13.95 -18.15 17.22
N THR A 417 -15.05 -17.43 17.02
CA THR A 417 -15.69 -16.67 18.10
C THR A 417 -17.21 -16.61 17.98
N ASP A 418 -17.88 -16.80 19.12
CA ASP A 418 -19.34 -16.65 19.24
C ASP A 418 -19.76 -15.17 19.26
N ARG A 419 -18.80 -14.24 19.41
CA ARG A 419 -19.08 -12.80 19.50
C ARG A 419 -19.18 -12.11 18.15
N PHE A 420 -19.04 -12.84 17.03
CA PHE A 420 -18.95 -12.28 15.69
C PHE A 420 -20.12 -11.32 15.35
N ASP A 421 -21.35 -11.66 15.75
CA ASP A 421 -22.53 -10.83 15.47
C ASP A 421 -22.74 -9.67 16.45
N SER A 422 -21.96 -9.61 17.53
CA SER A 422 -22.12 -8.59 18.57
C SER A 422 -21.78 -7.19 18.07
N SER A 423 -22.44 -6.18 18.65
CA SER A 423 -22.15 -4.77 18.39
C SER A 423 -20.70 -4.41 18.70
N TYR A 424 -20.13 -5.02 19.74
CA TYR A 424 -18.72 -4.86 20.10
C TYR A 424 -17.80 -5.32 18.97
N TYR A 425 -18.00 -6.54 18.47
CA TYR A 425 -17.18 -7.09 17.39
C TYR A 425 -17.24 -6.23 16.12
N LYS A 426 -18.44 -5.73 15.78
CA LYS A 426 -18.63 -4.86 14.63
C LYS A 426 -17.86 -3.55 14.76
N THR A 427 -17.87 -2.93 15.93
CA THR A 427 -17.24 -1.62 16.18
C THR A 427 -15.73 -1.72 16.38
N GLU A 428 -15.24 -2.72 17.10
CA GLU A 428 -13.83 -2.81 17.52
C GLU A 428 -12.96 -3.66 16.59
N ILE A 429 -13.54 -4.62 15.86
CA ILE A 429 -12.78 -5.55 15.00
C ILE A 429 -13.18 -5.38 13.53
N ASN A 430 -14.46 -5.52 13.21
CA ASN A 430 -14.92 -5.56 11.81
C ASN A 430 -14.69 -4.24 11.07
N ARG A 431 -15.23 -3.12 11.59
CA ARG A 431 -15.10 -1.80 10.96
C ARG A 431 -13.65 -1.29 10.91
N PRO A 432 -12.85 -1.33 12.00
CA PRO A 432 -11.48 -0.82 11.95
C PRO A 432 -10.59 -1.59 10.98
N LEU A 433 -10.79 -2.91 10.85
CA LEU A 433 -10.08 -3.75 9.89
C LEU A 433 -10.77 -3.82 8.51
N GLN A 434 -11.86 -3.06 8.31
CA GLN A 434 -12.61 -2.98 7.04
C GLN A 434 -13.03 -4.36 6.49
N LEU A 435 -13.41 -5.30 7.36
CA LEU A 435 -13.69 -6.67 6.94
C LEU A 435 -15.04 -6.81 6.23
N GLU A 436 -15.96 -5.84 6.36
CA GLU A 436 -17.32 -5.87 5.79
C GLU A 436 -17.35 -6.25 4.31
N ARG A 437 -16.35 -5.82 3.53
CA ARG A 437 -16.24 -6.11 2.08
C ARG A 437 -15.60 -7.46 1.77
N LEU A 438 -14.98 -8.09 2.76
CA LEU A 438 -14.22 -9.33 2.64
C LEU A 438 -15.00 -10.53 3.16
N LEU A 439 -16.04 -10.32 3.98
CA LEU A 439 -16.80 -11.39 4.63
C LEU A 439 -17.35 -12.42 3.64
N ASP A 440 -17.80 -11.99 2.47
CA ASP A 440 -18.41 -12.84 1.45
C ASP A 440 -17.38 -13.49 0.50
N GLN A 441 -16.09 -13.16 0.62
CA GLN A 441 -15.02 -13.66 -0.24
C GLN A 441 -14.38 -14.92 0.35
N ASN A 442 -13.80 -15.75 -0.52
CA ASN A 442 -12.97 -16.88 -0.11
C ASN A 442 -11.57 -16.40 0.28
N ILE A 443 -10.96 -17.04 1.29
CA ILE A 443 -9.62 -16.65 1.77
C ILE A 443 -8.56 -16.79 0.66
N THR A 444 -8.75 -17.76 -0.24
CA THR A 444 -7.90 -18.04 -1.41
C THR A 444 -7.89 -16.91 -2.45
N GLU A 445 -8.93 -16.07 -2.45
CA GLU A 445 -9.11 -14.95 -3.39
C GLU A 445 -8.58 -13.62 -2.84
N LEU A 446 -8.22 -13.56 -1.56
CA LEU A 446 -7.78 -12.34 -0.89
C LEU A 446 -6.38 -11.92 -1.33
N SER A 447 -6.16 -10.61 -1.45
CA SER A 447 -4.81 -10.06 -1.54
C SER A 447 -4.03 -10.25 -0.22
N GLY A 448 -2.70 -10.14 -0.27
CA GLY A 448 -1.85 -10.28 0.92
C GLY A 448 -2.22 -9.32 2.07
N GLY A 449 -2.58 -8.08 1.75
CA GLY A 449 -3.03 -7.10 2.74
C GLY A 449 -4.41 -7.42 3.33
N GLU A 450 -5.34 -7.92 2.52
CA GLU A 450 -6.65 -8.37 2.98
C GLU A 450 -6.54 -9.59 3.89
N LEU A 451 -5.75 -10.58 3.47
CA LEU A 451 -5.44 -11.76 4.27
C LEU A 451 -4.80 -11.37 5.61
N GLN A 452 -3.92 -10.38 5.61
CA GLN A 452 -3.29 -9.89 6.84
C GLN A 452 -4.31 -9.30 7.81
N ARG A 453 -5.30 -8.53 7.32
CA ARG A 453 -6.41 -8.00 8.13
C ARG A 453 -7.28 -9.11 8.70
N VAL A 454 -7.63 -10.11 7.89
CA VAL A 454 -8.40 -11.29 8.34
C VAL A 454 -7.64 -12.06 9.43
N ALA A 455 -6.32 -12.24 9.28
CA ALA A 455 -5.53 -12.92 10.30
C ALA A 455 -5.34 -12.11 11.59
N ILE A 456 -5.30 -10.77 11.52
CA ILE A 456 -5.34 -9.93 12.73
C ILE A 456 -6.68 -10.14 13.44
N ALA A 457 -7.78 -10.06 12.70
CA ALA A 457 -9.12 -10.28 13.26
C ALA A 457 -9.23 -11.66 13.91
N ALA A 458 -8.83 -12.72 13.20
CA ALA A 458 -8.83 -14.09 13.73
C ALA A 458 -8.04 -14.24 15.03
N CYS A 459 -6.89 -13.57 15.14
CA CYS A 459 -6.08 -13.58 16.37
C CYS A 459 -6.79 -12.87 17.53
N LEU A 460 -7.36 -11.69 17.28
CA LEU A 460 -8.09 -10.91 18.29
C LEU A 460 -9.43 -11.53 18.69
N SER A 461 -10.00 -12.38 17.84
CA SER A 461 -11.26 -13.08 18.07
C SER A 461 -11.15 -14.27 19.02
N ARG A 462 -9.95 -14.87 19.15
CA ARG A 462 -9.73 -16.04 20.00
C ARG A 462 -9.80 -15.64 21.47
N SER A 463 -10.42 -16.50 22.28
CA SER A 463 -10.41 -16.34 23.73
C SER A 463 -9.01 -16.65 24.26
N ALA A 464 -8.28 -15.61 24.69
CA ALA A 464 -6.92 -15.69 25.17
C ALA A 464 -6.66 -14.68 26.29
N ASP A 465 -5.71 -15.01 27.15
CA ASP A 465 -5.16 -14.15 28.20
C ASP A 465 -4.02 -13.27 27.67
N LEU A 466 -3.30 -13.75 26.63
CA LEU A 466 -2.18 -13.06 25.96
C LEU A 466 -2.34 -13.01 24.43
#